data_AF-A0A368C4A7-F1
#
_entry.id   AF-A0A368C4A7-F1
#
_cell.length_a   1.000
_cell.length_b   1.000
_cell.length_c   1.000
_cell.angle_alpha   90.00
_cell.angle_beta   90.00
_cell.angle_gamma   90.00
#
_symmetry.space_group_name_H-M   'P 1'
#
loop_
_entity.id
_entity.type
_entity.pdbx_description
1 polymer ?
#
loop_
_entity_poly.entity_id
_entity_poly.type
_entity_poly.pdbx_seq_one_letter_code
_entity_poly.pdbx_strand_id
1 'polypeptide(L)'
;KKHAMEMLLTGDMIDSINAKAIGLINNHVSKDLLMEKTLSIANKIANKSAMTVKMGKQAFYIQSELELSEAYKYTSKIMVENMLKEDAKEGIDAFINKRNPKWTDK
;
A
#
# COMPACT_ATOMS: atom_id res chain seq x y z
N LYS A 1 0.90 -2.70 -20.58
CA LYS A 1 1.86 -3.34 -21.51
C LYS A 1 2.18 -2.46 -22.72
N LYS A 2 1.20 -1.85 -23.43
CA LYS A 2 1.45 -0.98 -24.61
C LYS A 2 2.39 0.20 -24.32
N HIS A 3 2.08 1.03 -23.32
CA HIS A 3 2.91 2.20 -22.95
C HIS A 3 4.35 1.82 -22.56
N ALA A 4 4.53 0.74 -21.80
CA ALA A 4 5.86 0.27 -21.43
C ALA A 4 6.69 -0.15 -22.67
N MET A 5 6.07 -0.82 -23.64
CA MET A 5 6.75 -1.24 -24.88
C MET A 5 7.13 -0.03 -25.75
N GLU A 6 6.24 0.97 -25.86
CA GLU A 6 6.52 2.23 -26.56
C GLU A 6 7.75 2.94 -25.95
N MET A 7 7.76 3.13 -24.63
CA MET A 7 8.89 3.76 -23.92
C MET A 7 10.22 3.00 -24.13
N LEU A 8 10.20 1.67 -24.12
CA LEU A 8 11.41 0.85 -24.31
C LEU A 8 11.97 0.95 -25.73
N LEU A 9 11.10 1.15 -26.73
CA LEU A 9 11.51 1.18 -28.14
C LEU A 9 11.89 2.58 -28.63
N THR A 10 11.25 3.63 -28.11
CA THR A 10 11.53 5.01 -28.55
C THR A 10 12.53 5.74 -27.66
N GLY A 11 12.57 5.42 -26.37
CA GLY A 11 13.37 6.16 -25.39
C GLY A 11 12.87 7.59 -25.13
N ASP A 12 11.65 7.92 -25.58
CA ASP A 12 11.11 9.27 -25.42
C ASP A 12 10.81 9.58 -23.94
N MET A 13 11.09 10.83 -23.56
CA MET A 13 10.75 11.35 -22.24
C MET A 13 9.25 11.60 -22.15
N ILE A 14 8.66 11.29 -21.00
CA ILE A 14 7.26 11.60 -20.69
C ILE A 14 7.18 12.64 -19.57
N ASP A 15 6.19 13.52 -19.64
CA ASP A 15 5.90 14.45 -18.54
C ASP A 15 5.14 13.76 -17.39
N SER A 16 5.01 14.48 -16.27
CA SER A 16 4.36 13.95 -15.06
C SER A 16 2.85 13.73 -15.21
N ILE A 17 2.20 14.46 -16.12
CA ILE A 17 0.76 14.34 -16.36
C ILE A 17 0.49 12.99 -17.04
N ASN A 18 1.24 12.72 -18.11
CA ASN A 18 1.19 11.46 -18.84
C ASN A 18 1.65 10.28 -17.98
N ALA A 19 2.73 10.43 -17.21
CA ALA A 19 3.21 9.39 -16.28
C ALA A 19 2.14 8.97 -15.27
N LYS A 20 1.34 9.92 -14.75
CA LYS A 20 0.20 9.62 -13.88
C LYS A 20 -0.93 8.94 -14.65
N ALA A 21 -1.27 9.44 -15.84
CA ALA A 21 -2.36 8.89 -16.65
C ALA A 21 -2.14 7.41 -17.02
N ILE A 22 -0.89 7.00 -17.29
CA ILE A 22 -0.54 5.62 -17.61
C ILE A 22 -0.26 4.74 -16.37
N GLY A 23 -0.33 5.31 -15.17
CA GLY A 23 -0.10 4.59 -13.91
C GLY A 23 1.37 4.31 -13.56
N LEU A 24 2.32 5.01 -14.19
CA LEU A 24 3.74 4.90 -13.84
C LEU A 24 4.05 5.55 -12.48
N ILE A 25 3.35 6.64 -12.15
CA ILE A 25 3.38 7.30 -10.85
C ILE A 25 1.96 7.45 -10.30
N ASN A 26 1.83 7.48 -8.97
CA ASN A 26 0.52 7.65 -8.32
C ASN A 26 -0.03 9.08 -8.45
N ASN A 27 0.83 10.10 -8.39
CA ASN A 27 0.43 11.50 -8.49
C ASN A 27 1.59 12.42 -8.88
N HIS A 28 1.27 13.65 -9.28
CA HIS A 28 2.22 14.73 -9.50
C HIS A 28 1.75 16.01 -8.80
N VAL A 29 2.69 16.84 -8.35
CA VAL A 29 2.42 18.13 -7.67
C VAL A 29 3.50 19.14 -8.06
N SER A 30 3.28 20.42 -7.76
CA SER A 30 4.34 21.43 -7.93
C SER A 30 5.52 21.14 -7.00
N LYS A 31 6.73 21.57 -7.41
CA LYS A 31 7.97 21.31 -6.67
C LYS A 31 7.88 21.74 -5.21
N ASP A 32 7.30 22.90 -4.94
CA ASP A 32 7.19 23.47 -3.59
C ASP A 32 6.25 22.66 -2.68
N LEU A 33 5.32 21.88 -3.24
CA LEU A 33 4.40 21.02 -2.51
C LEU A 33 4.89 19.57 -2.38
N LEU A 34 5.97 19.18 -3.07
CA LEU A 34 6.42 17.78 -3.15
C LEU A 34 6.69 17.18 -1.76
N MET A 35 7.44 17.91 -0.92
CA MET A 35 7.79 17.46 0.42
C MET A 35 6.55 17.33 1.30
N GLU A 36 5.71 18.36 1.34
CA GLU A 36 4.48 18.38 2.15
C GLU A 36 3.56 17.21 1.77
N LYS A 37 3.30 17.00 0.49
CA LYS A 37 2.39 15.96 0.01
C LYS A 37 2.95 14.56 0.23
N THR A 38 4.25 14.36 0.03
CA THR A 38 4.93 13.10 0.33
C THR A 38 4.85 12.77 1.82
N LEU A 39 5.20 13.72 2.69
CA LEU A 39 5.15 13.53 4.15
C LEU A 39 3.72 13.32 4.66
N SER A 40 2.74 14.02 4.11
CA SER A 40 1.33 13.79 4.43
C SER A 40 0.91 12.35 4.17
N ILE A 41 1.35 11.73 3.05
CA ILE A 41 1.07 10.32 2.76
C ILE A 41 1.86 9.41 3.72
N ALA A 42 3.14 9.68 3.93
CA ALA A 42 3.99 8.90 4.84
C ALA A 42 3.41 8.88 6.27
N ASN A 43 2.97 10.03 6.78
CA ASN A 43 2.36 10.15 8.10
C ASN A 43 1.03 9.38 8.21
N LYS A 44 0.21 9.36 7.15
CA LYS A 44 -1.02 8.54 7.12
C LYS A 44 -0.71 7.04 7.26
N ILE A 45 0.37 6.57 6.65
CA ILE A 45 0.83 5.18 6.74
C ILE A 45 1.45 4.91 8.11
N ALA A 46 2.32 5.80 8.59
CA ALA A 46 3.00 5.68 9.88
C ALA A 46 2.05 5.73 11.09
N ASN A 47 0.86 6.31 10.93
CA ASN A 47 -0.21 6.30 11.94
C ASN A 47 -0.97 4.97 12.03
N LYS A 48 -0.51 3.92 11.34
CA LYS A 48 -1.05 2.55 11.40
C LYS A 48 -0.03 1.63 12.10
N SER A 49 -0.46 0.45 12.52
CA SER A 49 0.47 -0.60 12.97
C SER A 49 1.47 -0.90 11.86
N ALA A 50 2.77 -0.70 12.12
CA ALA A 50 3.83 -0.97 11.17
C ALA A 50 3.92 -2.48 10.89
N MET A 51 3.64 -3.29 11.92
CA MET A 51 3.50 -4.73 11.82
C MET A 51 2.42 -5.15 10.80
N THR A 52 1.20 -4.61 10.93
CA THR A 52 0.11 -4.90 9.99
C THR A 52 0.39 -4.36 8.59
N VAL A 53 0.95 -3.16 8.45
CA VAL A 53 1.34 -2.59 7.16
C VAL A 53 2.36 -3.47 6.44
N LYS A 54 3.38 -3.96 7.17
CA LYS A 54 4.39 -4.88 6.62
C LYS A 54 3.74 -6.17 6.12
N MET A 55 2.91 -6.81 6.95
CA MET A 55 2.24 -8.06 6.61
C MET A 55 1.33 -7.91 5.39
N GLY A 56 0.48 -6.88 5.37
CA GLY A 56 -0.44 -6.61 4.26
C GLY A 56 0.29 -6.29 2.96
N LYS A 57 1.36 -5.48 3.02
CA LYS A 57 2.17 -5.15 1.83
C LYS A 57 2.85 -6.39 1.24
N GLN A 58 3.45 -7.23 2.09
CA GLN A 58 4.06 -8.47 1.64
C GLN A 58 3.01 -9.41 1.01
N ALA A 59 1.85 -9.56 1.65
CA ALA A 59 0.79 -10.40 1.15
C ALA A 59 0.24 -9.91 -0.19
N PHE A 60 0.11 -8.59 -0.37
CA PHE A 60 -0.33 -7.98 -1.63
C PHE A 60 0.56 -8.34 -2.82
N TYR A 61 1.88 -8.23 -2.67
CA TYR A 61 2.82 -8.55 -3.76
C TYR A 61 2.94 -10.05 -4.02
N ILE A 62 2.80 -10.88 -2.99
CA ILE A 62 2.83 -12.34 -3.19
C ILE A 62 1.57 -12.79 -3.90
N GLN A 63 0.38 -12.35 -3.47
CA GLN A 63 -0.87 -12.79 -4.08
C GLN A 63 -1.02 -12.36 -5.54
N SER A 64 -0.41 -11.25 -5.96
CA SER A 64 -0.55 -10.75 -7.34
C SER A 64 0.11 -11.65 -8.38
N GLU A 65 1.02 -12.52 -7.94
CA GLU A 65 1.73 -13.49 -8.78
C GLU A 65 1.13 -14.90 -8.71
N LEU A 66 0.05 -15.09 -7.94
CA LEU A 66 -0.60 -16.39 -7.74
C LEU A 66 -1.86 -16.53 -8.60
N GLU A 67 -2.20 -17.78 -8.94
CA GLU A 67 -3.51 -18.10 -9.46
C GLU A 67 -4.60 -17.84 -8.40
N LEU A 68 -5.81 -17.53 -8.85
CA LEU A 68 -6.87 -17.02 -7.97
C LEU A 68 -7.15 -17.92 -6.76
N SER A 69 -7.22 -19.24 -6.97
CA SER A 69 -7.49 -20.21 -5.89
C SER A 69 -6.35 -20.25 -4.86
N GLU A 70 -5.10 -20.13 -5.31
CA GLU A 70 -3.91 -20.09 -4.46
C GLU A 70 -3.82 -18.76 -3.70
N ALA A 71 -4.11 -17.65 -4.36
CA ALA A 71 -4.20 -16.32 -3.76
C ALA A 71 -5.22 -16.30 -2.61
N TYR A 72 -6.41 -16.90 -2.80
CA TYR A 72 -7.41 -17.03 -1.73
C TYR A 72 -6.92 -17.86 -0.55
N LYS A 73 -6.29 -19.01 -0.84
CA LYS A 73 -5.75 -19.88 0.22
C LYS A 73 -4.65 -19.18 1.02
N TYR A 74 -3.75 -18.49 0.33
CA TYR A 74 -2.65 -17.75 0.92
C TYR A 74 -3.15 -16.57 1.77
N THR A 75 -3.98 -15.70 1.20
CA THR A 75 -4.49 -14.51 1.90
C THR A 75 -5.40 -14.86 3.07
N SER A 76 -6.17 -15.94 3.00
CA SER A 76 -6.95 -16.44 4.14
C SER A 76 -6.05 -16.81 5.32
N LYS A 77 -4.91 -17.47 5.07
CA LYS A 77 -3.93 -17.79 6.10
C LYS A 77 -3.34 -16.52 6.72
N ILE A 78 -2.93 -15.55 5.90
CA ILE A 78 -2.39 -14.26 6.37
C ILE A 78 -3.43 -13.51 7.22
N MET A 79 -4.70 -13.53 6.83
CA MET A 79 -5.77 -12.91 7.60
C MET A 79 -5.91 -13.51 9.00
N VAL A 80 -5.87 -14.84 9.10
CA VAL A 80 -5.89 -15.55 10.40
C VAL A 80 -4.68 -15.17 11.25
N GLU A 81 -3.48 -15.17 10.66
CA GLU A 81 -2.25 -14.77 11.36
C GLU A 81 -2.31 -13.32 11.86
N ASN A 82 -2.84 -12.40 11.04
CA ASN A 82 -3.04 -11.00 11.41
C ASN A 82 -4.02 -10.86 12.58
N MET A 83 -5.16 -11.56 12.54
CA MET A 83 -6.18 -11.51 13.60
C MET A 83 -5.67 -11.97 14.98
N LEU A 84 -4.61 -12.77 15.02
CA LEU A 84 -4.01 -13.22 16.28
C LEU A 84 -3.13 -12.15 16.94
N LYS A 85 -2.76 -11.09 16.22
CA LYS A 85 -1.86 -10.02 16.68
C LYS A 85 -2.54 -9.04 17.62
N GLU A 86 -1.75 -8.46 18.53
CA GLU A 86 -2.26 -7.51 19.52
C GLU A 86 -2.78 -6.27 18.82
N ASP A 87 -2.03 -5.77 17.84
CA ASP A 87 -2.45 -4.60 17.07
C ASP A 87 -3.72 -4.83 16.23
N ALA A 88 -3.97 -6.05 15.74
CA ALA A 88 -5.23 -6.33 15.05
C ALA A 88 -6.42 -6.29 16.01
N LYS A 89 -6.27 -6.86 17.21
CA LYS A 89 -7.29 -6.81 18.27
C LYS A 89 -7.54 -5.38 18.73
N GLU A 90 -6.47 -4.62 18.98
CA GLU A 90 -6.52 -3.20 19.33
C GLU A 90 -7.20 -2.36 18.25
N GLY A 91 -6.89 -2.59 16.97
CA GLY A 91 -7.51 -1.86 15.86
C GLY A 91 -9.02 -2.10 15.77
N ILE A 92 -9.45 -3.35 15.97
CA ILE A 92 -10.88 -3.71 16.03
C ILE A 92 -11.55 -3.07 17.24
N ASP A 93 -10.96 -3.19 18.43
CA ASP A 93 -11.50 -2.61 19.66
C ASP A 93 -11.60 -1.08 19.59
N ALA A 94 -10.54 -0.42 19.10
CA ALA A 94 -10.50 1.02 18.95
C ALA A 94 -11.58 1.53 17.99
N PHE A 95 -11.81 0.80 16.88
CA PHE A 95 -12.88 1.10 15.94
C PHE A 95 -14.27 0.97 16.58
N ILE A 96 -14.55 -0.15 17.26
CA ILE A 96 -15.82 -0.40 17.95
C ILE A 96 -16.09 0.68 19.00
N ASN A 97 -15.07 1.05 19.77
CA ASN A 97 -15.15 2.04 20.85
C ASN A 97 -14.95 3.50 20.38
N LYS A 98 -14.84 3.76 19.05
CA LYS A 98 -14.67 5.08 18.46
C LYS A 98 -13.52 5.91 19.07
N ARG A 99 -12.42 5.25 19.39
CA ARG A 99 -11.20 5.85 19.93
C ARG A 99 -10.03 5.69 18.96
N ASN A 100 -8.98 6.46 19.16
CA ASN A 100 -7.74 6.24 18.43
C ASN A 100 -7.07 4.95 18.93
N PRO A 101 -6.55 4.11 18.01
CA PRO A 101 -5.80 2.92 18.38
C PRO A 101 -4.41 3.27 18.93
N LYS A 102 -3.91 2.42 19.82
CA LYS A 102 -2.56 2.47 20.39
C LYS A 102 -1.74 1.30 19.89
N TRP A 103 -1.01 1.51 18.80
CA TRP A 103 -0.15 0.48 18.22
C TRP A 103 1.05 0.18 19.10
N THR A 104 1.34 -1.10 19.27
CA THR A 104 2.51 -1.60 20.01
C THR A 104 3.47 -2.39 19.11
N ASP A 105 3.07 -2.61 17.85
CA ASP A 105 3.79 -3.39 16.84
C ASP A 105 4.04 -4.85 17.28
N LYS A 106 3.03 -5.45 17.92
CA LYS A 106 3.05 -6.83 18.45
C LYS A 106 1.93 -7.71 17.91
#